data_AF-A0A0F6W766-F1
#
_entry.id   AF-A0A0F6W766-F1
#
_cell.length_a   1.000
_cell.length_b   1.000
_cell.length_c   1.000
_cell.angle_alpha   90.00
_cell.angle_beta   90.00
_cell.angle_gamma   90.00
#
_symmetry.space_group_name_H-M   'P 1'
#
loop_
_entity.id
_entity.type
_entity.pdbx_description
1 polymer ?
#
loop_
_entity_poly.entity_id
_entity_poly.type
_entity_poly.pdbx_seq_one_letter_code
_entity_poly.pdbx_strand_id
1 'polypeptide(L)'
;MLDPIALEGRRCPCIEGWVCDEARDLCVVRLDPSPDAGSAIDASAPLDANAPLDANAPLDASAPLDAPEPVDARHESDAGHDPVVPSNVGGAVSFDDGRAALRVRSDETWTVDPDTGAIVVRPTVTSEPYVMRGPGTGVAQGVRYEQVAEYGVFVVGSLHVEIGGVLAGLRGATRALIVISAGDVIVDGRISVSAGIDGPGPGGAWGGYGDQRDGGGAGGGAGGTLASFGTDRGGGGGGALGSAGGAGGSGDLGAFGGRGGVVWCDEKLVPLCAGSGGGGGAGTHGAGGRGGHGGGGIQITSATRIDVGGAIDASGEGGAGGTSMRGRRAGAGGGGGSGGAILLESDVITIRGRLSALGGAGGRGARCEDCDESGGHGATYDGSRAPPARGADAEGAGGGGGAGADPSGVAQRGGDADRAGGGGGGAGRIRIVTTRGDESYEPATFYPSRATELTTVGMRTRS
;
A
#
# COMPACT_ATOMS: atom_id res chain seq x y z
N MET A 1 42.95 9.40 -32.30
CA MET A 1 42.79 8.69 -33.59
C MET A 1 42.12 7.36 -33.30
N LEU A 2 40.79 7.35 -33.35
CA LEU A 2 39.94 6.18 -33.57
C LEU A 2 38.74 6.71 -34.39
N ASP A 3 38.53 6.11 -35.56
CA ASP A 3 37.49 6.46 -36.53
C ASP A 3 36.08 6.13 -36.02
N PRO A 4 35.04 6.87 -36.44
CA PRO A 4 33.65 6.50 -36.22
C PRO A 4 33.17 5.52 -37.29
N ILE A 5 32.70 4.35 -36.87
CA ILE A 5 31.99 3.40 -37.73
C ILE A 5 30.59 3.96 -38.03
N ALA A 6 30.34 4.21 -39.31
CA ALA A 6 29.01 4.49 -39.84
C ALA A 6 28.13 3.23 -39.78
N LEU A 7 26.98 3.32 -39.12
CA LEU A 7 25.91 2.33 -39.15
C LEU A 7 24.84 2.80 -40.15
N GLU A 8 25.01 2.43 -41.42
CA GLU A 8 23.93 2.40 -42.40
C GLU A 8 23.33 0.99 -42.45
N GLY A 9 22.01 0.89 -42.28
CA GLY A 9 21.25 -0.34 -42.50
C GLY A 9 20.31 -0.70 -41.34
N ARG A 10 19.13 -0.07 -41.28
CA ARG A 10 18.05 -0.48 -40.39
C ARG A 10 17.53 -1.86 -40.80
N ARG A 11 17.57 -2.81 -39.87
CA ARG A 11 16.69 -3.99 -39.84
C ARG A 11 16.27 -4.19 -38.40
N CYS A 12 14.98 -4.03 -38.12
CA CYS A 12 14.40 -4.27 -36.80
C CYS A 12 14.45 -5.78 -36.50
N PRO A 13 15.18 -6.25 -35.48
CA PRO A 13 15.21 -7.66 -35.14
C PRO A 13 14.00 -8.01 -34.28
N CYS A 14 12.89 -8.42 -34.90
CA CYS A 14 11.76 -8.98 -34.16
C CYS A 14 12.09 -10.41 -33.71
N ILE A 15 11.65 -10.75 -32.50
CA ILE A 15 11.72 -12.12 -31.95
C ILE A 15 10.77 -13.05 -32.72
N GLU A 16 11.05 -14.35 -32.67
CA GLU A 16 10.29 -15.40 -33.36
C GLU A 16 8.78 -15.31 -33.05
N GLY A 17 7.94 -15.24 -34.09
CA GLY A 17 6.47 -15.07 -33.96
C GLY A 17 5.93 -13.65 -34.17
N TRP A 18 6.78 -12.65 -34.36
CA TRP A 18 6.39 -11.24 -34.59
C TRP A 18 6.81 -10.75 -35.99
N VAL A 19 6.02 -9.86 -36.58
CA VAL A 19 6.27 -9.27 -37.91
C VAL A 19 6.58 -7.78 -37.76
N CYS A 20 7.57 -7.29 -38.49
CA CYS A 20 7.94 -5.88 -38.47
C CYS A 20 6.96 -5.04 -39.31
N ASP A 21 6.33 -4.04 -38.71
CA ASP A 21 5.60 -2.99 -39.42
C ASP A 21 6.59 -1.88 -39.80
N GLU A 22 7.10 -1.92 -41.03
CA GLU A 22 8.11 -0.96 -41.53
C GLU A 22 7.61 0.50 -41.55
N ALA A 23 6.29 0.73 -41.57
CA ALA A 23 5.74 2.08 -41.53
C ALA A 23 5.79 2.71 -40.12
N ARG A 24 5.91 1.87 -39.08
CA ARG A 24 5.85 2.31 -37.68
C ARG A 24 7.09 1.95 -36.87
N ASP A 25 8.07 1.26 -37.46
CA ASP A 25 9.30 0.79 -36.81
C ASP A 25 9.00 0.00 -35.52
N LEU A 26 7.97 -0.87 -35.57
CA LEU A 26 7.43 -1.63 -34.43
C LEU A 26 7.14 -3.09 -34.83
N CYS A 27 7.41 -4.03 -33.92
CA CYS A 27 7.02 -5.43 -34.09
C CYS A 27 5.56 -5.63 -33.67
N VAL A 28 4.76 -6.33 -34.49
CA VAL A 28 3.36 -6.67 -34.19
C VAL A 28 3.11 -8.17 -34.28
N VAL A 29 2.19 -8.67 -33.45
CA VAL A 29 1.78 -10.09 -33.42
C VAL A 29 0.80 -10.36 -34.57
N ARG A 30 1.06 -11.40 -35.35
CA ARG A 30 0.16 -11.84 -36.44
C ARG A 30 -1.00 -12.63 -35.84
N LEU A 31 -2.20 -12.06 -35.83
CA LEU A 31 -3.43 -12.80 -35.51
C LEU A 31 -4.00 -13.35 -36.82
N ASP A 32 -3.92 -14.66 -37.01
CA ASP A 32 -4.59 -15.32 -38.13
C ASP A 32 -6.12 -15.30 -37.88
N PRO A 33 -6.94 -14.94 -38.88
CA PRO A 33 -8.39 -15.00 -38.74
C PRO A 33 -8.87 -16.45 -38.69
N SER A 34 -9.53 -16.82 -37.59
CA SER A 34 -10.25 -18.09 -37.42
C SER A 34 -11.38 -18.22 -38.46
N PRO A 35 -11.49 -19.35 -39.18
CA PRO A 35 -12.58 -19.57 -40.12
C PRO A 35 -13.69 -20.35 -39.43
N ASP A 36 -14.54 -19.70 -38.63
CA ASP A 36 -15.81 -20.31 -38.19
C ASP A 36 -16.84 -19.22 -37.85
N ALA A 37 -17.56 -18.76 -38.88
CA ALA A 37 -18.83 -18.06 -38.72
C ALA A 37 -19.73 -18.41 -39.91
N GLY A 38 -20.51 -19.48 -39.75
CA GLY A 38 -21.46 -19.92 -40.77
C GLY A 38 -22.44 -20.94 -40.23
N SER A 39 -23.44 -20.51 -39.47
CA SER A 39 -24.71 -21.22 -39.42
C SER A 39 -25.86 -20.24 -39.21
N ALA A 40 -26.67 -20.11 -40.26
CA ALA A 40 -27.89 -19.33 -40.27
C ALA A 40 -29.00 -20.11 -39.57
N ILE A 41 -29.81 -19.39 -38.80
CA ILE A 41 -30.99 -19.91 -38.11
C ILE A 41 -32.11 -20.02 -39.15
N ASP A 42 -32.54 -21.24 -39.48
CA ASP A 42 -33.76 -21.51 -40.25
C ASP A 42 -34.95 -21.52 -39.28
N ALA A 43 -35.79 -20.49 -39.40
CA ALA A 43 -37.05 -20.37 -38.70
C ALA A 43 -38.20 -20.65 -39.68
N SER A 44 -38.50 -21.92 -39.91
CA SER A 44 -39.79 -22.32 -40.51
C SER A 44 -40.17 -23.78 -40.26
N ALA A 45 -40.85 -24.05 -39.13
CA ALA A 45 -41.66 -25.26 -38.96
C ALA A 45 -42.92 -24.95 -38.12
N PRO A 46 -44.14 -25.19 -38.65
CA PRO A 46 -45.37 -25.05 -37.88
C PRO A 46 -45.59 -26.29 -37.00
N LEU A 47 -45.96 -26.06 -35.73
CA LEU A 47 -46.39 -27.10 -34.79
C LEU A 47 -47.74 -27.68 -35.25
N ASP A 48 -47.71 -28.96 -35.62
CA ASP A 48 -48.90 -29.78 -35.87
C ASP A 48 -49.54 -30.17 -34.53
N ALA A 49 -50.76 -29.66 -34.32
CA ALA A 49 -51.61 -29.99 -33.19
C ALA A 49 -52.62 -31.04 -33.64
N ASN A 50 -52.30 -32.34 -33.52
CA ASN A 50 -53.25 -33.46 -33.43
C ASN A 50 -52.53 -34.79 -33.15
N ALA A 51 -52.39 -35.16 -31.87
CA ALA A 51 -52.11 -36.54 -31.47
C ALA A 51 -53.14 -36.98 -30.41
N PRO A 52 -53.93 -38.05 -30.64
CA PRO A 52 -54.94 -38.51 -29.71
C PRO A 52 -54.32 -39.26 -28.52
N LEU A 53 -54.85 -38.99 -27.33
CA LEU A 53 -54.59 -39.74 -26.10
C LEU A 53 -55.08 -41.19 -26.25
N ASP A 54 -54.15 -42.15 -26.21
CA ASP A 54 -54.47 -43.56 -26.01
C ASP A 54 -54.63 -43.84 -24.51
N ALA A 55 -55.88 -44.01 -24.09
CA ALA A 55 -56.25 -44.43 -22.75
C ALA A 55 -56.58 -45.92 -22.80
N ASN A 56 -55.60 -46.80 -22.52
CA ASN A 56 -55.80 -48.18 -22.04
C ASN A 56 -54.47 -48.88 -21.71
N ALA A 57 -53.77 -48.43 -20.65
CA ALA A 57 -52.72 -49.22 -20.00
C ALA A 57 -53.23 -49.73 -18.64
N PRO A 58 -53.28 -51.05 -18.39
CA PRO A 58 -53.73 -51.60 -17.12
C PRO A 58 -52.69 -51.36 -16.01
N LEU A 59 -53.17 -50.88 -14.86
CA LEU A 59 -52.42 -50.72 -13.61
C LEU A 59 -51.99 -52.09 -13.06
N ASP A 60 -50.69 -52.38 -13.09
CA ASP A 60 -50.10 -53.47 -12.30
C ASP A 60 -49.79 -52.96 -10.89
N ALA A 61 -50.58 -53.45 -9.93
CA ALA A 61 -50.49 -53.11 -8.52
C ALA A 61 -49.74 -54.22 -7.76
N SER A 62 -48.40 -54.25 -7.90
CA SER A 62 -47.56 -55.20 -7.15
C SER A 62 -46.12 -54.70 -6.92
N ALA A 63 -45.91 -53.46 -6.48
CA ALA A 63 -44.60 -53.01 -6.01
C ALA A 63 -44.63 -52.79 -4.47
N PRO A 64 -43.70 -53.38 -3.70
CA PRO A 64 -43.63 -53.16 -2.26
C PRO A 64 -43.29 -51.69 -1.96
N LEU A 65 -43.93 -51.13 -0.92
CA LEU A 65 -43.55 -49.85 -0.34
C LEU A 65 -42.10 -49.92 0.14
N ASP A 66 -41.19 -49.28 -0.60
CA ASP A 66 -39.84 -48.98 -0.13
C ASP A 66 -39.93 -48.08 1.09
N ALA A 67 -39.21 -48.50 2.14
CA ALA A 67 -39.02 -47.71 3.34
C ALA A 67 -38.41 -46.35 2.98
N PRO A 68 -38.79 -45.25 3.65
CA PRO A 68 -38.19 -43.95 3.40
C PRO A 68 -36.68 -44.04 3.62
N GLU A 69 -35.90 -43.76 2.57
CA GLU A 69 -34.48 -43.56 2.71
C GLU A 69 -34.22 -42.51 3.80
N PRO A 70 -33.20 -42.70 4.65
CA PRO A 70 -32.85 -41.71 5.65
C PRO A 70 -32.49 -40.42 4.93
N VAL A 71 -33.33 -39.39 5.13
CA VAL A 71 -33.05 -38.02 4.70
C VAL A 71 -31.72 -37.63 5.31
N ASP A 72 -30.67 -37.55 4.48
CA ASP A 72 -29.34 -37.13 4.89
C ASP A 72 -29.39 -35.64 5.26
N ALA A 73 -29.51 -35.38 6.56
CA ALA A 73 -29.60 -34.05 7.15
C ALA A 73 -28.25 -33.28 7.12
N ARG A 74 -27.39 -33.49 6.12
CA ARG A 74 -26.06 -32.85 6.02
C ARG A 74 -25.87 -31.92 4.83
N HIS A 75 -26.93 -31.59 4.12
CA HIS A 75 -26.87 -30.59 3.07
C HIS A 75 -28.06 -29.64 3.16
N GLU A 76 -28.26 -29.04 4.33
CA GLU A 76 -28.80 -27.68 4.31
C GLU A 76 -27.76 -26.84 3.57
N SER A 77 -28.01 -26.69 2.27
CA SER A 77 -27.35 -25.75 1.39
C SER A 77 -27.37 -24.40 2.09
N ASP A 78 -26.22 -24.03 2.64
CA ASP A 78 -25.94 -22.70 3.16
C ASP A 78 -26.41 -21.70 2.10
N ALA A 79 -27.48 -20.98 2.43
CA ALA A 79 -28.24 -20.23 1.47
C ALA A 79 -27.42 -19.04 0.97
N GLY A 80 -26.73 -19.24 -0.17
CA GLY A 80 -26.35 -18.19 -1.12
C GLY A 80 -25.57 -17.02 -0.54
N HIS A 81 -24.58 -17.27 0.33
CA HIS A 81 -23.56 -16.24 0.58
C HIS A 81 -22.50 -16.32 -0.50
N ASP A 82 -22.47 -15.30 -1.36
CA ASP A 82 -21.33 -15.10 -2.25
C ASP A 82 -20.07 -15.01 -1.39
N PRO A 83 -19.07 -15.87 -1.61
CA PRO A 83 -17.86 -15.83 -0.82
C PRO A 83 -17.18 -14.47 -0.98
N VAL A 84 -16.63 -13.93 0.11
CA VAL A 84 -15.86 -12.67 0.08
C VAL A 84 -14.69 -12.84 -0.90
N VAL A 85 -14.66 -12.11 -2.02
CA VAL A 85 -13.54 -12.21 -2.99
C VAL A 85 -12.55 -11.07 -2.78
N PRO A 86 -11.32 -11.25 -2.25
CA PRO A 86 -10.47 -10.11 -1.90
C PRO A 86 -10.22 -9.17 -3.10
N SER A 87 -10.46 -7.87 -2.94
CA SER A 87 -10.61 -6.95 -4.08
C SER A 87 -9.37 -6.80 -4.96
N ASN A 88 -8.16 -6.96 -4.41
CA ASN A 88 -6.92 -6.80 -5.18
C ASN A 88 -6.35 -8.09 -5.77
N VAL A 89 -6.88 -9.25 -5.39
CA VAL A 89 -6.45 -10.55 -5.95
C VAL A 89 -7.56 -11.27 -6.69
N GLY A 90 -8.81 -10.79 -6.59
CA GLY A 90 -9.96 -11.47 -7.19
C GLY A 90 -10.05 -12.91 -6.69
N GLY A 91 -10.34 -13.84 -7.61
CA GLY A 91 -10.33 -15.28 -7.35
C GLY A 91 -8.99 -15.96 -7.57
N ALA A 92 -7.86 -15.23 -7.63
CA ALA A 92 -6.56 -15.82 -7.91
C ALA A 92 -6.06 -16.77 -6.80
N VAL A 93 -6.56 -16.60 -5.56
CA VAL A 93 -6.25 -17.44 -4.40
C VAL A 93 -7.53 -17.81 -3.67
N SER A 94 -7.58 -19.03 -3.12
CA SER A 94 -8.71 -19.51 -2.32
C SER A 94 -8.46 -19.32 -0.82
N PHE A 95 -9.50 -19.07 -0.04
CA PHE A 95 -9.40 -19.04 1.43
C PHE A 95 -8.94 -20.37 2.00
N ASP A 96 -9.31 -21.49 1.37
CA ASP A 96 -9.01 -22.85 1.85
C ASP A 96 -7.55 -23.25 1.65
N ASP A 97 -6.77 -22.42 0.94
CA ASP A 97 -5.36 -22.67 0.69
C ASP A 97 -4.47 -22.47 1.93
N GLY A 98 -4.94 -21.67 2.89
CA GLY A 98 -4.28 -21.43 4.18
C GLY A 98 -5.00 -22.16 5.32
N ARG A 99 -4.26 -22.90 6.14
CA ARG A 99 -4.82 -23.65 7.28
C ARG A 99 -4.20 -23.28 8.63
N ALA A 100 -3.10 -22.56 8.64
CA ALA A 100 -2.41 -22.19 9.87
C ALA A 100 -3.19 -21.11 10.64
N ALA A 101 -3.41 -21.35 11.93
CA ALA A 101 -3.85 -20.31 12.87
C ALA A 101 -2.63 -19.53 13.36
N LEU A 102 -2.42 -18.34 12.81
CA LEU A 102 -1.30 -17.48 13.20
C LEU A 102 -1.63 -16.74 14.48
N ARG A 103 -0.77 -16.88 15.49
CA ARG A 103 -0.90 -16.18 16.77
C ARG A 103 0.40 -15.47 17.11
N VAL A 104 0.42 -14.16 16.90
CA VAL A 104 1.53 -13.27 17.26
C VAL A 104 1.41 -12.97 18.75
N ARG A 105 2.29 -13.56 19.56
CA ARG A 105 2.18 -13.45 21.02
C ARG A 105 2.54 -12.06 21.53
N SER A 106 2.09 -11.76 22.75
CA SER A 106 2.31 -10.47 23.44
C SER A 106 3.78 -10.04 23.55
N ASP A 107 4.72 -10.98 23.46
CA ASP A 107 6.15 -10.76 23.58
C ASP A 107 6.89 -11.03 22.27
N GLU A 108 6.20 -11.13 21.12
CA GLU A 108 6.80 -11.45 19.84
C GLU A 108 6.65 -10.30 18.83
N THR A 109 7.70 -10.08 18.04
CA THR A 109 7.64 -9.28 16.81
C THR A 109 7.83 -10.20 15.61
N TRP A 110 6.80 -10.31 14.78
CA TRP A 110 6.83 -11.06 13.54
C TRP A 110 7.12 -10.10 12.39
N THR A 111 8.11 -10.42 11.56
CA THR A 111 8.43 -9.68 10.33
C THR A 111 8.00 -10.52 9.13
N VAL A 112 7.12 -9.96 8.29
CA VAL A 112 6.58 -10.59 7.09
C VAL A 112 7.22 -9.95 5.87
N ASP A 113 7.89 -10.73 5.04
CA ASP A 113 8.50 -10.27 3.79
C ASP A 113 7.56 -10.56 2.59
N PRO A 114 6.87 -9.54 2.05
CA PRO A 114 5.97 -9.74 0.92
C PRO A 114 6.69 -9.98 -0.41
N ASP A 115 8.01 -9.77 -0.49
CA ASP A 115 8.81 -10.06 -1.69
C ASP A 115 9.28 -11.50 -1.76
N THR A 116 9.43 -12.19 -0.62
CA THR A 116 9.96 -13.56 -0.59
C THR A 116 9.00 -14.58 0.03
N GLY A 117 7.99 -14.11 0.78
CA GLY A 117 7.09 -14.97 1.54
C GLY A 117 7.65 -15.39 2.90
N ALA A 118 8.84 -14.92 3.30
CA ALA A 118 9.42 -15.30 4.57
C ALA A 118 8.65 -14.67 5.76
N ILE A 119 8.54 -15.42 6.85
CA ILE A 119 8.02 -14.92 8.14
C ILE A 119 9.05 -15.25 9.22
N VAL A 120 9.62 -14.21 9.82
CA VAL A 120 10.65 -14.32 10.88
C VAL A 120 10.06 -13.82 12.19
N VAL A 121 10.22 -14.61 13.24
CA VAL A 121 9.74 -14.28 14.58
C VAL A 121 10.93 -13.88 15.45
N ARG A 122 10.81 -12.74 16.11
CA ARG A 122 11.75 -12.22 17.12
C ARG A 122 11.03 -12.14 18.46
N PRO A 123 11.21 -13.12 19.35
CA PRO A 123 10.71 -13.01 20.71
C PRO A 123 11.48 -11.92 21.47
N THR A 124 10.82 -11.26 22.41
CA THR A 124 11.38 -10.17 23.21
C THR A 124 12.28 -10.73 24.32
N VAL A 125 11.98 -11.93 24.81
CA VAL A 125 12.67 -12.54 25.96
C VAL A 125 13.82 -13.47 25.54
N THR A 126 13.76 -14.07 24.35
CA THR A 126 14.83 -14.94 23.83
C THR A 126 15.65 -14.20 22.79
N SER A 127 16.98 -14.37 22.79
CA SER A 127 17.85 -13.58 21.90
C SER A 127 17.79 -14.00 20.43
N GLU A 128 17.47 -15.26 20.12
CA GLU A 128 17.59 -15.77 18.75
C GLU A 128 16.28 -15.71 17.96
N PRO A 129 16.24 -14.97 16.83
CA PRO A 129 15.12 -15.05 15.90
C PRO A 129 15.00 -16.45 15.30
N TYR A 130 13.77 -16.86 14.99
CA TYR A 130 13.51 -18.10 14.25
C TYR A 130 12.63 -17.85 13.04
N VAL A 131 12.76 -18.69 12.03
CA VAL A 131 11.98 -18.62 10.79
C VAL A 131 10.72 -19.47 10.97
N MET A 132 9.55 -18.83 11.03
CA MET A 132 8.27 -19.54 11.05
C MET A 132 7.94 -20.08 9.66
N ARG A 133 8.16 -19.25 8.63
CA ARG A 133 7.99 -19.61 7.23
C ARG A 133 9.24 -19.19 6.44
N GLY A 134 9.86 -20.13 5.74
CA GLY A 134 10.99 -19.81 4.85
C GLY A 134 10.55 -19.05 3.60
N PRO A 135 11.48 -18.43 2.85
CA PRO A 135 11.16 -17.83 1.56
C PRO A 135 10.71 -18.89 0.54
N GLY A 136 9.86 -18.51 -0.41
CA GLY A 136 9.35 -19.35 -1.49
C GLY A 136 7.82 -19.32 -1.61
N THR A 137 7.30 -19.60 -2.81
CA THR A 137 5.87 -19.67 -3.12
C THR A 137 5.23 -20.99 -2.65
N GLY A 138 3.90 -21.01 -2.58
CA GLY A 138 3.12 -22.19 -2.18
C GLY A 138 2.88 -22.28 -0.68
N VAL A 139 2.45 -23.46 -0.21
CA VAL A 139 2.09 -23.70 1.19
C VAL A 139 3.30 -24.18 1.98
N ALA A 140 3.65 -23.46 3.03
CA ALA A 140 4.69 -23.83 3.97
C ALA A 140 4.19 -23.53 5.39
N GLN A 141 4.35 -24.50 6.31
CA GLN A 141 3.84 -24.42 7.69
C GLN A 141 2.34 -24.07 7.77
N GLY A 142 1.55 -24.50 6.78
CA GLY A 142 0.11 -24.23 6.69
C GLY A 142 -0.25 -22.80 6.25
N VAL A 143 0.74 -21.99 5.87
CA VAL A 143 0.56 -20.64 5.29
C VAL A 143 0.86 -20.69 3.80
N ARG A 144 -0.11 -20.34 2.95
CA ARG A 144 0.16 -20.12 1.51
C ARG A 144 0.78 -18.76 1.31
N TYR A 145 1.79 -18.68 0.46
CA TYR A 145 2.29 -17.43 -0.08
C TYR A 145 2.31 -17.47 -1.60
N GLU A 146 1.91 -16.37 -2.23
CA GLU A 146 1.97 -16.17 -3.67
C GLU A 146 2.23 -14.71 -4.00
N GLN A 147 2.88 -14.46 -5.13
CA GLN A 147 3.02 -13.11 -5.68
C GLN A 147 1.95 -12.91 -6.74
N VAL A 148 1.09 -11.92 -6.53
CA VAL A 148 0.03 -11.56 -7.49
C VAL A 148 0.23 -10.10 -7.85
N ALA A 149 0.60 -9.83 -9.11
CA ALA A 149 1.00 -8.48 -9.55
C ALA A 149 2.05 -7.84 -8.62
N GLU A 150 1.75 -6.68 -8.02
CA GLU A 150 2.62 -5.93 -7.11
C GLU A 150 2.42 -6.30 -5.63
N TYR A 151 1.82 -7.46 -5.35
CA TYR A 151 1.41 -7.87 -4.00
C TYR A 151 2.09 -9.15 -3.54
N GLY A 152 2.48 -9.18 -2.26
CA GLY A 152 2.80 -10.40 -1.54
C GLY A 152 1.56 -10.88 -0.78
N VAL A 153 0.99 -12.00 -1.22
CA VAL A 153 -0.30 -12.52 -0.74
C VAL A 153 -0.07 -13.68 0.19
N PHE A 154 -0.54 -13.56 1.43
CA PHE A 154 -0.49 -14.61 2.44
C PHE A 154 -1.90 -15.12 2.75
N VAL A 155 -2.14 -16.42 2.62
CA VAL A 155 -3.41 -17.06 3.01
C VAL A 155 -3.20 -17.88 4.28
N VAL A 156 -4.05 -17.64 5.28
CA VAL A 156 -3.99 -18.25 6.62
C VAL A 156 -5.37 -18.77 7.04
N GLY A 157 -5.39 -19.66 8.03
CA GLY A 157 -6.63 -20.15 8.63
C GLY A 157 -7.26 -19.13 9.57
N SER A 158 -6.46 -18.48 10.40
CA SER A 158 -6.86 -17.33 11.23
C SER A 158 -5.65 -16.47 11.58
N LEU A 159 -5.88 -15.23 11.98
CA LEU A 159 -4.83 -14.33 12.48
C LEU A 159 -5.25 -13.70 13.81
N HIS A 160 -4.44 -13.90 14.85
CA HIS A 160 -4.57 -13.19 16.12
C HIS A 160 -3.27 -12.48 16.47
N VAL A 161 -3.31 -11.16 16.58
CA VAL A 161 -2.20 -10.36 17.12
C VAL A 161 -2.56 -9.95 18.54
N GLU A 162 -1.92 -10.56 19.53
CA GLU A 162 -2.21 -10.30 20.94
C GLU A 162 -1.76 -8.91 21.38
N ILE A 163 -2.31 -8.42 22.48
CA ILE A 163 -1.85 -7.19 23.14
C ILE A 163 -0.34 -7.31 23.41
N GLY A 164 0.44 -6.34 22.94
CA GLY A 164 1.91 -6.32 23.03
C GLY A 164 2.63 -6.97 21.84
N GLY A 165 1.95 -7.87 21.12
CA GLY A 165 2.46 -8.51 19.92
C GLY A 165 2.50 -7.54 18.73
N VAL A 166 3.49 -7.72 17.86
CA VAL A 166 3.68 -6.87 16.67
C VAL A 166 3.82 -7.72 15.42
N LEU A 167 2.94 -7.53 14.45
CA LEU A 167 3.09 -8.03 13.08
C LEU A 167 3.57 -6.88 12.19
N ALA A 168 4.81 -6.94 11.73
CA ALA A 168 5.41 -5.92 10.89
C ALA A 168 5.64 -6.41 9.47
N GLY A 169 5.32 -5.60 8.47
CA GLY A 169 5.81 -5.81 7.12
C GLY A 169 7.29 -5.44 7.01
N LEU A 170 8.05 -6.18 6.22
CA LEU A 170 9.46 -5.89 5.98
C LEU A 170 9.60 -4.53 5.27
N ARG A 171 10.35 -3.62 5.88
CA ARG A 171 10.66 -2.33 5.27
C ARG A 171 11.60 -2.50 4.07
N GLY A 172 11.40 -1.67 3.06
CA GLY A 172 12.12 -1.74 1.79
C GLY A 172 11.59 -2.80 0.83
N ALA A 173 10.61 -3.61 1.25
CA ALA A 173 9.97 -4.57 0.36
C ALA A 173 9.20 -3.82 -0.75
N THR A 174 9.35 -4.29 -1.97
CA THR A 174 8.80 -3.67 -3.19
C THR A 174 7.32 -3.97 -3.40
N ARG A 175 6.78 -4.99 -2.72
CA ARG A 175 5.36 -5.38 -2.81
C ARG A 175 4.56 -4.94 -1.60
N ALA A 176 3.30 -4.56 -1.83
CA ALA A 176 2.34 -4.34 -0.74
C ALA A 176 1.92 -5.67 -0.09
N LEU A 177 1.51 -5.62 1.17
CA LEU A 177 1.17 -6.81 1.96
C LEU A 177 -0.33 -7.12 1.87
N ILE A 178 -0.69 -8.32 1.42
CA ILE A 178 -2.08 -8.81 1.46
C ILE A 178 -2.17 -10.02 2.38
N VAL A 179 -3.10 -9.99 3.32
CA VAL A 179 -3.42 -11.11 4.21
C VAL A 179 -4.87 -11.54 3.99
N ILE A 180 -5.07 -12.81 3.69
CA ILE A 180 -6.38 -13.43 3.49
C ILE A 180 -6.56 -14.52 4.55
N SER A 181 -7.68 -14.50 5.24
CA SER A 181 -7.96 -15.39 6.37
C SER A 181 -9.29 -16.14 6.17
N ALA A 182 -9.24 -17.47 6.20
CA ALA A 182 -10.44 -18.33 6.14
C ALA A 182 -11.36 -18.15 7.35
N GLY A 183 -10.81 -17.79 8.51
CA GLY A 183 -11.53 -17.46 9.72
C GLY A 183 -11.20 -16.07 10.22
N ASP A 184 -11.38 -15.89 11.53
CA ASP A 184 -11.31 -14.59 12.17
C ASP A 184 -9.92 -13.93 12.07
N VAL A 185 -9.94 -12.60 11.93
CA VAL A 185 -8.77 -11.75 12.14
C VAL A 185 -9.01 -10.87 13.37
N ILE A 186 -8.22 -11.09 14.42
CA ILE A 186 -8.29 -10.36 15.69
C ILE A 186 -6.98 -9.60 15.87
N VAL A 187 -7.05 -8.28 16.03
CA VAL A 187 -5.89 -7.40 16.21
C VAL A 187 -6.04 -6.65 17.52
N ASP A 188 -5.53 -7.24 18.61
CA ASP A 188 -5.45 -6.58 19.92
C ASP A 188 -4.11 -5.85 20.12
N GLY A 189 -3.05 -6.34 19.46
CA GLY A 189 -1.73 -5.73 19.42
C GLY A 189 -1.55 -4.73 18.28
N ARG A 190 -0.40 -4.78 17.59
CA ARG A 190 -0.07 -3.87 16.49
C ARG A 190 0.21 -4.61 15.20
N ILE A 191 -0.40 -4.15 14.10
CA ILE A 191 0.07 -4.41 12.74
C ILE A 191 0.74 -3.15 12.22
N SER A 192 1.96 -3.25 11.68
CA SER A 192 2.73 -2.10 11.20
C SER A 192 3.28 -2.35 9.80
N VAL A 193 2.82 -1.56 8.85
CA VAL A 193 3.42 -1.41 7.51
C VAL A 193 3.98 0.00 7.32
N SER A 194 4.20 0.73 8.42
CA SER A 194 4.78 2.07 8.39
C SER A 194 6.23 2.09 7.93
N ALA A 195 6.59 3.22 7.34
CA ALA A 195 7.96 3.51 6.98
C ALA A 195 8.85 3.76 8.22
N GLY A 196 10.16 3.77 8.01
CA GLY A 196 11.11 4.23 9.02
C GLY A 196 12.51 4.35 8.44
N ILE A 197 13.50 4.72 9.26
CA ILE A 197 14.86 5.04 8.81
C ILE A 197 15.51 3.99 7.88
N ASP A 198 15.15 2.71 8.06
CA ASP A 198 15.71 1.59 7.31
C ASP A 198 15.06 1.37 5.93
N GLY A 199 13.94 2.04 5.64
CA GLY A 199 13.26 1.97 4.35
C GLY A 199 11.77 2.28 4.38
N PRO A 200 11.15 2.37 3.19
CA PRO A 200 9.70 2.51 3.07
C PRO A 200 8.96 1.31 3.63
N GLY A 201 7.68 1.47 3.93
CA GLY A 201 6.82 0.33 4.21
C GLY A 201 6.66 -0.58 2.99
N PRO A 202 6.12 -1.80 3.13
CA PRO A 202 5.76 -2.67 2.01
C PRO A 202 5.08 -1.97 0.83
N GLY A 203 5.71 -1.99 -0.34
CA GLY A 203 5.23 -1.33 -1.56
C GLY A 203 5.41 0.19 -1.59
N GLY A 204 5.80 0.81 -0.48
CA GLY A 204 6.04 2.25 -0.38
C GLY A 204 7.33 2.68 -1.08
N ALA A 205 7.46 3.98 -1.34
CA ALA A 205 8.58 4.51 -2.08
C ALA A 205 9.65 5.19 -1.21
N TRP A 206 10.89 5.13 -1.70
CA TRP A 206 12.05 5.79 -1.10
C TRP A 206 11.92 7.32 -1.13
N GLY A 207 12.43 7.99 -0.10
CA GLY A 207 12.54 9.45 -0.09
C GLY A 207 13.74 9.91 -0.91
N GLY A 208 13.68 11.14 -1.42
CA GLY A 208 14.74 11.75 -2.19
C GLY A 208 16.01 11.94 -1.36
N TYR A 209 17.17 11.75 -1.99
CA TYR A 209 18.46 12.01 -1.35
C TYR A 209 18.72 13.53 -1.22
N GLY A 210 19.60 13.90 -0.28
CA GLY A 210 19.95 15.28 0.09
C GLY A 210 20.66 16.14 -0.96
N ASP A 211 20.58 15.76 -2.23
CA ASP A 211 21.18 16.40 -3.40
C ASP A 211 20.12 16.82 -4.42
N GLN A 212 18.97 17.32 -3.95
CA GLN A 212 17.86 17.82 -4.78
C GLN A 212 17.07 16.75 -5.54
N ARG A 213 17.13 15.48 -5.10
CA ARG A 213 16.36 14.43 -5.76
C ARG A 213 14.90 14.46 -5.32
N ASP A 214 14.03 14.21 -6.29
CA ASP A 214 12.62 13.95 -6.03
C ASP A 214 12.46 12.67 -5.20
N GLY A 215 11.39 12.62 -4.42
CA GLY A 215 10.95 11.39 -3.77
C GLY A 215 10.46 10.39 -4.81
N GLY A 216 10.61 9.09 -4.52
CA GLY A 216 10.05 8.04 -5.36
C GLY A 216 8.53 7.91 -5.22
N GLY A 217 7.93 7.17 -6.14
CA GLY A 217 6.49 6.90 -6.18
C GLY A 217 5.71 7.92 -7.01
N ALA A 218 4.48 7.58 -7.38
CA ALA A 218 3.66 8.41 -8.26
C ALA A 218 3.24 9.76 -7.65
N GLY A 219 3.26 9.87 -6.32
CA GLY A 219 3.05 11.10 -5.56
C GLY A 219 4.34 11.63 -4.92
N GLY A 220 5.52 11.33 -5.49
CA GLY A 220 6.80 11.79 -4.96
C GLY A 220 6.87 13.32 -4.80
N GLY A 221 7.36 13.79 -3.66
CA GLY A 221 7.61 15.22 -3.46
C GLY A 221 8.84 15.68 -4.26
N ALA A 222 8.80 16.89 -4.81
CA ALA A 222 9.93 17.41 -5.60
C ALA A 222 11.12 17.77 -4.70
N GLY A 223 12.34 17.62 -5.21
CA GLY A 223 13.55 18.13 -4.57
C GLY A 223 13.56 19.65 -4.49
N GLY A 224 14.20 20.20 -3.45
CA GLY A 224 14.46 21.64 -3.36
C GLY A 224 15.55 22.09 -4.34
N THR A 225 15.56 23.37 -4.72
CA THR A 225 16.56 23.92 -5.66
C THR A 225 17.63 24.77 -4.96
N LEU A 226 18.80 24.89 -5.58
CA LEU A 226 19.92 25.73 -5.16
C LEU A 226 19.87 27.04 -5.95
N ALA A 227 20.10 28.18 -5.29
CA ALA A 227 20.31 29.44 -6.00
C ALA A 227 21.60 29.38 -6.84
N SER A 228 21.60 30.01 -8.02
CA SER A 228 22.72 29.94 -8.97
C SER A 228 24.05 30.51 -8.44
N PHE A 229 24.01 31.39 -7.42
CA PHE A 229 25.18 32.08 -6.90
C PHE A 229 25.26 32.13 -5.36
N GLY A 230 24.38 31.42 -4.65
CA GLY A 230 24.07 31.71 -3.25
C GLY A 230 24.36 30.61 -2.22
N THR A 231 24.25 31.01 -0.96
CA THR A 231 24.11 30.17 0.23
C THR A 231 22.67 29.66 0.42
N ASP A 232 21.73 30.09 -0.43
CA ASP A 232 20.31 29.84 -0.27
C ASP A 232 19.87 28.51 -0.87
N ARG A 233 18.98 27.82 -0.14
CA ARG A 233 18.64 26.42 -0.39
C ARG A 233 17.15 26.19 -0.10
N GLY A 234 16.41 25.73 -1.12
CA GLY A 234 15.02 25.32 -0.97
C GLY A 234 14.89 23.98 -0.25
N GLY A 235 13.85 23.84 0.58
CA GLY A 235 13.51 22.59 1.24
C GLY A 235 12.82 21.61 0.28
N GLY A 236 12.87 20.32 0.58
CA GLY A 236 12.16 19.30 -0.20
C GLY A 236 10.65 19.34 0.01
N GLY A 237 9.86 19.04 -1.02
CA GLY A 237 8.41 18.88 -0.91
C GLY A 237 8.02 17.54 -0.26
N GLY A 238 6.91 17.49 0.46
CA GLY A 238 6.40 16.24 1.03
C GLY A 238 5.77 15.32 -0.01
N GLY A 239 5.83 14.00 0.22
CA GLY A 239 5.16 13.01 -0.62
C GLY A 239 3.64 13.03 -0.46
N ALA A 240 2.92 12.43 -1.41
CA ALA A 240 1.46 12.36 -1.42
C ALA A 240 0.93 10.94 -1.67
N LEU A 241 -0.29 10.71 -1.19
CA LEU A 241 -1.12 9.56 -1.54
C LEU A 241 -2.58 10.02 -1.61
N GLY A 242 -3.34 9.91 -0.51
CA GLY A 242 -4.75 10.32 -0.46
C GLY A 242 -4.95 11.83 -0.47
N SER A 243 -3.99 12.57 0.09
CA SER A 243 -3.94 14.04 0.08
C SER A 243 -2.60 14.54 -0.44
N ALA A 244 -2.57 15.80 -0.89
CA ALA A 244 -1.36 16.43 -1.40
C ALA A 244 -0.32 16.62 -0.28
N GLY A 245 0.95 16.52 -0.65
CA GLY A 245 2.05 16.85 0.25
C GLY A 245 2.21 18.37 0.41
N GLY A 246 2.80 18.79 1.52
CA GLY A 246 3.19 20.18 1.73
C GLY A 246 4.38 20.55 0.85
N ALA A 247 4.40 21.77 0.30
CA ALA A 247 5.58 22.27 -0.39
C ALA A 247 6.74 22.53 0.59
N GLY A 248 7.97 22.43 0.11
CA GLY A 248 9.15 22.91 0.85
C GLY A 248 9.13 24.44 0.98
N GLY A 249 9.79 24.95 2.01
CA GLY A 249 10.09 26.38 2.11
C GLY A 249 11.10 26.79 1.03
N SER A 250 11.08 28.05 0.65
CA SER A 250 12.02 28.67 -0.29
C SER A 250 13.09 29.45 0.48
N GLY A 251 14.30 29.47 -0.07
CA GLY A 251 15.31 30.45 0.28
C GLY A 251 15.27 31.65 -0.65
N ASP A 252 16.14 32.61 -0.39
CA ASP A 252 16.28 33.80 -1.21
C ASP A 252 16.91 33.51 -2.58
N LEU A 253 16.99 34.55 -3.43
CA LEU A 253 17.74 34.57 -4.69
C LEU A 253 17.40 33.42 -5.68
N GLY A 254 16.16 32.94 -5.65
CA GLY A 254 15.67 31.90 -6.57
C GLY A 254 15.90 30.47 -6.11
N ALA A 255 16.26 30.24 -4.84
CA ALA A 255 16.27 28.91 -4.24
C ALA A 255 14.84 28.45 -3.87
N PHE A 256 14.07 27.98 -4.85
CA PHE A 256 12.70 27.54 -4.62
C PHE A 256 12.62 26.23 -3.85
N GLY A 257 11.67 26.16 -2.93
CA GLY A 257 11.26 24.91 -2.29
C GLY A 257 10.64 23.94 -3.29
N GLY A 258 10.87 22.65 -3.05
CA GLY A 258 10.27 21.58 -3.84
C GLY A 258 8.75 21.59 -3.73
N ARG A 259 8.06 21.33 -4.83
CA ARG A 259 6.60 21.18 -4.83
C ARG A 259 6.20 19.94 -4.03
N GLY A 260 5.11 20.04 -3.28
CA GLY A 260 4.51 18.85 -2.67
C GLY A 260 4.00 17.88 -3.73
N GLY A 261 4.00 16.59 -3.41
CA GLY A 261 3.46 15.54 -4.26
C GLY A 261 1.97 15.74 -4.54
N VAL A 262 1.53 15.27 -5.71
CA VAL A 262 0.12 15.29 -6.10
C VAL A 262 -0.60 14.03 -5.60
N VAL A 263 -1.88 14.17 -5.28
CA VAL A 263 -2.75 13.04 -4.90
C VAL A 263 -2.69 11.98 -6.00
N TRP A 264 -2.51 10.73 -5.58
CA TRP A 264 -2.61 9.57 -6.45
C TRP A 264 -3.23 8.42 -5.66
N CYS A 265 -3.66 7.38 -6.36
CA CYS A 265 -4.44 6.27 -5.83
C CYS A 265 -5.95 6.53 -5.70
N ASP A 266 -6.69 5.55 -6.19
CA ASP A 266 -8.14 5.48 -6.19
C ASP A 266 -8.69 5.34 -4.75
N GLU A 267 -9.85 5.93 -4.49
CA GLU A 267 -10.51 5.85 -3.18
C GLU A 267 -10.93 4.43 -2.78
N LYS A 268 -11.13 3.54 -3.76
CA LYS A 268 -11.49 2.14 -3.55
C LYS A 268 -10.30 1.27 -3.20
N LEU A 269 -9.07 1.77 -3.36
CA LEU A 269 -7.82 1.02 -3.19
C LEU A 269 -7.75 -0.24 -4.05
N VAL A 270 -8.20 -0.12 -5.32
CA VAL A 270 -8.09 -1.15 -6.35
C VAL A 270 -7.55 -0.50 -7.64
N PRO A 271 -6.27 -0.70 -8.02
CA PRO A 271 -5.26 -1.49 -7.30
C PRO A 271 -4.88 -0.90 -5.93
N LEU A 272 -4.37 -1.75 -5.03
CA LEU A 272 -3.82 -1.34 -3.74
C LEU A 272 -2.55 -0.53 -3.98
N CYS A 273 -2.48 0.64 -3.38
CA CYS A 273 -1.34 1.54 -3.47
C CYS A 273 -0.60 1.64 -2.13
N ALA A 274 0.58 2.22 -2.15
CA ALA A 274 1.36 2.53 -0.97
C ALA A 274 1.85 3.99 -1.03
N GLY A 275 2.43 4.49 0.05
CA GLY A 275 2.88 5.87 0.17
C GLY A 275 4.07 6.21 -0.72
N SER A 276 4.17 7.49 -1.07
CA SER A 276 5.30 8.07 -1.83
C SER A 276 6.32 8.76 -0.91
N GLY A 277 7.55 8.85 -1.39
CA GLY A 277 8.63 9.53 -0.67
C GLY A 277 8.53 11.05 -0.75
N GLY A 278 9.04 11.74 0.27
CA GLY A 278 9.30 13.18 0.22
C GLY A 278 10.55 13.49 -0.60
N GLY A 279 10.64 14.69 -1.15
CA GLY A 279 11.82 15.18 -1.87
C GLY A 279 12.97 15.55 -0.94
N GLY A 280 14.19 15.48 -1.46
CA GLY A 280 15.39 15.91 -0.75
C GLY A 280 15.50 17.43 -0.67
N GLY A 281 16.01 17.93 0.45
CA GLY A 281 16.40 19.33 0.60
C GLY A 281 17.60 19.67 -0.28
N ALA A 282 17.70 20.91 -0.72
CA ALA A 282 18.86 21.38 -1.46
C ALA A 282 20.12 21.44 -0.59
N GLY A 283 21.24 21.00 -1.15
CA GLY A 283 22.55 21.05 -0.50
C GLY A 283 23.67 20.64 -1.45
N THR A 284 24.87 21.12 -1.20
CA THR A 284 26.07 20.66 -1.93
C THR A 284 26.69 19.49 -1.20
N HIS A 285 27.34 18.57 -1.92
CA HIS A 285 28.04 17.43 -1.32
C HIS A 285 27.17 16.58 -0.37
N GLY A 286 25.89 16.43 -0.70
CA GLY A 286 24.92 15.67 0.10
C GLY A 286 24.48 16.35 1.39
N ALA A 287 24.70 17.66 1.53
CA ALA A 287 24.38 18.36 2.77
C ALA A 287 22.87 18.49 3.02
N GLY A 288 22.03 18.40 1.98
CA GLY A 288 20.58 18.50 2.10
C GLY A 288 20.00 17.38 2.94
N GLY A 289 18.88 17.67 3.60
CA GLY A 289 18.12 16.68 4.32
C GLY A 289 17.51 15.69 3.34
N ARG A 290 17.66 14.40 3.62
CA ARG A 290 16.96 13.33 2.91
C ARG A 290 15.45 13.45 3.12
N GLY A 291 14.66 13.20 2.08
CA GLY A 291 13.21 13.08 2.21
C GLY A 291 12.80 11.83 2.99
N GLY A 292 11.66 11.89 3.67
CA GLY A 292 11.07 10.77 4.39
C GLY A 292 10.47 9.75 3.43
N HIS A 293 10.46 8.49 3.84
CA HIS A 293 9.84 7.38 3.11
C HIS A 293 8.32 7.35 3.16
N GLY A 294 7.71 6.82 2.10
CA GLY A 294 6.30 6.51 2.05
C GLY A 294 5.93 5.28 2.88
N GLY A 295 4.79 5.36 3.59
CA GLY A 295 4.21 4.24 4.31
C GLY A 295 3.78 3.09 3.37
N GLY A 296 3.59 1.89 3.90
CA GLY A 296 3.27 0.70 3.11
C GLY A 296 1.77 0.57 2.79
N GLY A 297 1.46 -0.30 1.83
CA GLY A 297 0.10 -0.75 1.54
C GLY A 297 -0.21 -2.05 2.27
N ILE A 298 -1.38 -2.13 2.91
CA ILE A 298 -1.90 -3.37 3.49
C ILE A 298 -3.36 -3.61 3.13
N GLN A 299 -3.66 -4.84 2.73
CA GLN A 299 -5.02 -5.38 2.68
C GLN A 299 -5.16 -6.54 3.67
N ILE A 300 -6.27 -6.55 4.41
CA ILE A 300 -6.69 -7.67 5.24
C ILE A 300 -8.09 -8.07 4.82
N THR A 301 -8.25 -9.32 4.42
CA THR A 301 -9.55 -9.90 4.06
C THR A 301 -9.83 -11.12 4.94
N SER A 302 -11.01 -11.18 5.56
CA SER A 302 -11.48 -12.35 6.31
C SER A 302 -12.82 -12.82 5.77
N ALA A 303 -12.96 -14.14 5.62
CA ALA A 303 -14.24 -14.74 5.24
C ALA A 303 -15.30 -14.66 6.36
N THR A 304 -14.91 -14.35 7.61
CA THR A 304 -15.84 -14.32 8.74
C THR A 304 -15.95 -12.93 9.36
N ARG A 305 -14.88 -12.46 10.04
CA ARG A 305 -14.86 -11.14 10.68
C ARG A 305 -13.46 -10.59 10.89
N ILE A 306 -13.39 -9.27 10.95
CA ILE A 306 -12.21 -8.53 11.40
C ILE A 306 -12.58 -7.75 12.68
N ASP A 307 -11.79 -7.93 13.74
CA ASP A 307 -11.90 -7.19 14.99
C ASP A 307 -10.58 -6.49 15.33
N VAL A 308 -10.58 -5.16 15.34
CA VAL A 308 -9.40 -4.34 15.63
C VAL A 308 -9.56 -3.64 16.97
N GLY A 309 -9.05 -4.24 18.04
CA GLY A 309 -8.94 -3.63 19.37
C GLY A 309 -7.66 -2.81 19.58
N GLY A 310 -6.60 -3.13 18.83
CA GLY A 310 -5.27 -2.54 18.92
C GLY A 310 -5.00 -1.48 17.85
N ALA A 311 -3.93 -1.61 17.08
CA ALA A 311 -3.58 -0.64 16.05
C ALA A 311 -3.12 -1.25 14.71
N ILE A 312 -3.51 -0.61 13.61
CA ILE A 312 -2.94 -0.85 12.28
C ILE A 312 -2.33 0.47 11.80
N ASP A 313 -1.05 0.46 11.46
CA ASP A 313 -0.28 1.66 11.12
C ASP A 313 0.47 1.53 9.79
N ALA A 314 0.17 2.45 8.89
CA ALA A 314 0.73 2.61 7.56
C ALA A 314 1.32 4.02 7.38
N SER A 315 1.82 4.63 8.45
CA SER A 315 2.36 6.00 8.42
C SER A 315 3.64 6.14 7.57
N GLY A 316 3.85 7.36 7.08
CA GLY A 316 5.09 7.79 6.44
C GLY A 316 6.15 8.26 7.45
N GLU A 317 7.40 8.28 7.01
CA GLU A 317 8.54 8.73 7.80
C GLU A 317 8.70 10.26 7.71
N GLY A 318 9.20 10.89 8.79
CA GLY A 318 9.64 12.27 8.75
C GLY A 318 10.87 12.50 7.85
N GLY A 319 10.97 13.69 7.26
CA GLY A 319 12.15 14.12 6.50
C GLY A 319 13.33 14.46 7.42
N ALA A 320 14.54 14.21 6.96
CA ALA A 320 15.75 14.55 7.71
C ALA A 320 16.04 16.05 7.68
N GLY A 321 16.66 16.56 8.73
CA GLY A 321 17.18 17.92 8.74
C GLY A 321 18.37 18.09 7.80
N GLY A 322 18.60 19.32 7.33
CA GLY A 322 19.79 19.66 6.57
C GLY A 322 21.05 19.56 7.45
N THR A 323 22.14 19.02 6.92
CA THR A 323 23.39 18.86 7.67
C THR A 323 24.24 20.13 7.58
N SER A 324 25.00 20.43 8.63
CA SER A 324 26.06 21.43 8.63
C SER A 324 27.37 20.75 8.99
N MET A 325 28.41 20.96 8.19
CA MET A 325 29.76 20.47 8.47
C MET A 325 30.76 21.57 8.16
N ARG A 326 31.77 21.76 9.01
CA ARG A 326 32.84 22.74 8.79
C ARG A 326 33.52 22.54 7.43
N GLY A 327 33.58 23.62 6.63
CA GLY A 327 34.11 23.62 5.28
C GLY A 327 33.13 23.12 4.23
N ARG A 328 31.86 22.89 4.60
CA ARG A 328 30.77 22.53 3.68
C ARG A 328 29.58 23.45 3.89
N ARG A 329 28.98 23.83 2.77
CA ARG A 329 27.73 24.57 2.73
C ARG A 329 26.60 23.74 3.33
N ALA A 330 25.92 24.27 4.34
CA ALA A 330 24.95 23.53 5.13
C ALA A 330 23.61 23.33 4.38
N GLY A 331 22.90 22.22 4.55
CA GLY A 331 21.72 21.90 3.72
C GLY A 331 20.38 22.49 4.18
N ALA A 332 19.40 22.47 3.28
CA ALA A 332 17.98 22.63 3.60
C ALA A 332 17.35 21.31 4.10
N GLY A 333 16.16 21.38 4.69
CA GLY A 333 15.44 20.19 5.20
C GLY A 333 14.77 19.35 4.11
N GLY A 334 14.71 18.04 4.32
CA GLY A 334 13.98 17.11 3.44
C GLY A 334 12.48 17.08 3.75
N GLY A 335 11.66 16.83 2.73
CA GLY A 335 10.21 16.71 2.89
C GLY A 335 9.80 15.39 3.56
N GLY A 336 8.67 15.36 4.26
CA GLY A 336 8.12 14.14 4.87
C GLY A 336 7.53 13.17 3.84
N GLY A 337 7.59 11.88 4.11
CA GLY A 337 6.95 10.85 3.27
C GLY A 337 5.45 10.75 3.54
N SER A 338 4.67 10.34 2.54
CA SER A 338 3.22 10.22 2.70
C SER A 338 2.85 9.00 3.53
N GLY A 339 1.64 9.02 4.10
CA GLY A 339 1.01 7.79 4.57
C GLY A 339 0.76 6.79 3.44
N GLY A 340 0.56 5.53 3.82
CA GLY A 340 0.24 4.40 2.95
C GLY A 340 -1.27 4.10 2.88
N ALA A 341 -1.63 2.86 2.58
CA ALA A 341 -3.03 2.48 2.40
C ALA A 341 -3.41 1.32 3.32
N ILE A 342 -4.62 1.38 3.89
CA ILE A 342 -5.21 0.30 4.70
C ILE A 342 -6.55 -0.08 4.08
N LEU A 343 -6.68 -1.32 3.62
CA LEU A 343 -7.94 -1.90 3.13
C LEU A 343 -8.36 -3.06 4.04
N LEU A 344 -9.54 -2.97 4.65
CA LEU A 344 -10.16 -4.04 5.43
C LEU A 344 -11.41 -4.55 4.73
N GLU A 345 -11.52 -5.86 4.53
CA GLU A 345 -12.66 -6.49 3.86
C GLU A 345 -13.16 -7.71 4.63
N SER A 346 -14.43 -7.73 5.02
CA SER A 346 -15.04 -8.90 5.67
C SER A 346 -16.56 -8.82 5.67
N ASP A 347 -17.24 -9.87 6.15
CA ASP A 347 -18.67 -9.81 6.39
C ASP A 347 -19.00 -8.87 7.54
N VAL A 348 -18.24 -8.98 8.64
CA VAL A 348 -18.41 -8.18 9.86
C VAL A 348 -17.09 -7.51 10.21
N ILE A 349 -17.10 -6.19 10.42
CA ILE A 349 -15.91 -5.44 10.84
C ILE A 349 -16.20 -4.65 12.10
N THR A 350 -15.47 -4.95 13.17
CA THR A 350 -15.50 -4.18 14.42
C THR A 350 -14.16 -3.48 14.62
N ILE A 351 -14.20 -2.17 14.88
CA ILE A 351 -13.00 -1.39 15.21
C ILE A 351 -13.26 -0.70 16.56
N ARG A 352 -12.39 -1.00 17.52
CA ARG A 352 -12.34 -0.40 18.86
C ARG A 352 -10.98 0.25 19.13
N GLY A 353 -10.03 -0.01 18.26
CA GLY A 353 -8.67 0.51 18.29
C GLY A 353 -8.46 1.64 17.28
N ARG A 354 -7.26 1.68 16.69
CA ARG A 354 -6.85 2.76 15.79
C ARG A 354 -6.35 2.28 14.43
N LEU A 355 -6.77 2.98 13.39
CA LEU A 355 -6.19 2.89 12.05
C LEU A 355 -5.44 4.19 11.72
N SER A 356 -4.21 4.08 11.24
CA SER A 356 -3.33 5.23 10.94
C SER A 356 -2.67 5.10 9.58
N ALA A 357 -2.79 6.14 8.76
CA ALA A 357 -2.13 6.30 7.48
C ALA A 357 -1.70 7.76 7.31
N LEU A 358 -1.10 8.39 8.33
CA LEU A 358 -0.64 9.78 8.23
C LEU A 358 0.76 9.90 7.63
N GLY A 359 1.02 11.01 6.94
CA GLY A 359 2.37 11.35 6.48
C GLY A 359 3.28 11.84 7.60
N GLY A 360 4.58 11.71 7.39
CA GLY A 360 5.61 12.24 8.29
C GLY A 360 5.80 13.75 8.15
N ALA A 361 6.45 14.38 9.12
CA ALA A 361 6.73 15.81 9.07
C ALA A 361 7.99 16.14 8.25
N GLY A 362 8.13 17.37 7.76
CA GLY A 362 9.36 17.84 7.12
C GLY A 362 10.49 18.10 8.12
N GLY A 363 11.73 17.97 7.65
CA GLY A 363 12.93 18.30 8.41
C GLY A 363 13.26 19.81 8.38
N ARG A 364 14.03 20.28 9.35
CA ARG A 364 14.52 21.67 9.41
C ARG A 364 15.73 21.87 8.50
N GLY A 365 15.92 23.07 7.96
CA GLY A 365 17.22 23.45 7.42
C GLY A 365 18.32 23.51 8.49
N ALA A 366 19.58 23.52 8.07
CA ALA A 366 20.69 23.69 9.00
C ALA A 366 20.71 25.10 9.62
N ARG A 367 21.14 25.21 10.88
CA ARG A 367 21.02 26.46 11.66
C ARG A 367 21.98 27.55 11.18
N CYS A 368 23.19 27.17 10.79
CA CYS A 368 24.25 28.08 10.35
C CYS A 368 25.20 27.38 9.37
N GLU A 369 25.99 28.19 8.68
CA GLU A 369 27.13 27.73 7.89
C GLU A 369 28.34 27.48 8.80
N ASP A 370 29.05 26.38 8.54
CA ASP A 370 30.32 26.03 9.19
C ASP A 370 30.31 25.96 10.74
N CYS A 371 29.15 25.72 11.34
CA CYS A 371 28.99 25.66 12.79
C CYS A 371 28.79 24.24 13.34
N ASP A 372 28.82 23.22 12.48
CA ASP A 372 28.56 21.82 12.85
C ASP A 372 27.18 21.57 13.52
N GLU A 373 26.21 22.47 13.28
CA GLU A 373 24.84 22.36 13.80
C GLU A 373 23.84 21.99 12.70
N SER A 374 23.49 20.70 12.65
CA SER A 374 22.48 20.17 11.72
C SER A 374 21.05 20.57 12.13
N GLY A 375 20.15 20.58 11.14
CA GLY A 375 18.72 20.75 11.36
C GLY A 375 18.10 19.55 12.09
N GLY A 376 17.03 19.78 12.83
CA GLY A 376 16.24 18.70 13.42
C GLY A 376 15.49 17.88 12.36
N HIS A 377 15.37 16.58 12.59
CA HIS A 377 14.50 15.70 11.79
C HIS A 377 13.03 16.02 12.06
N GLY A 378 12.20 15.88 11.03
CA GLY A 378 10.74 15.89 11.20
C GLY A 378 10.28 14.67 11.99
N ALA A 379 9.20 14.80 12.74
CA ALA A 379 8.65 13.66 13.46
C ALA A 379 8.10 12.60 12.49
N THR A 380 8.34 11.33 12.80
CA THR A 380 7.58 10.19 12.25
C THR A 380 6.36 9.97 13.10
N TYR A 381 5.19 9.75 12.48
CA TYR A 381 4.01 9.32 13.22
C TYR A 381 4.18 7.83 13.57
N ASP A 382 4.35 7.51 14.84
CA ASP A 382 4.62 6.15 15.32
C ASP A 382 3.36 5.43 15.82
N GLY A 383 2.19 6.06 15.67
CA GLY A 383 0.97 5.58 16.31
C GLY A 383 1.05 5.63 17.84
N SER A 384 1.74 6.56 18.47
CA SER A 384 1.59 6.77 19.93
C SER A 384 1.20 8.20 20.28
N ARG A 385 1.43 9.14 19.35
CA ARG A 385 1.25 10.57 19.57
C ARG A 385 -0.04 11.10 18.95
N ALA A 386 -0.52 12.23 19.48
CA ALA A 386 -1.58 13.01 18.85
C ALA A 386 -1.05 13.62 17.53
N PRO A 387 -1.76 13.46 16.40
CA PRO A 387 -1.39 14.08 15.14
C PRO A 387 -1.64 15.60 15.11
N PRO A 388 -1.05 16.35 14.15
CA PRO A 388 -0.15 15.87 13.09
C PRO A 388 1.25 15.51 13.62
N ALA A 389 2.02 14.77 12.81
CA ALA A 389 3.46 14.65 13.05
C ALA A 389 4.08 16.06 13.06
N ARG A 390 4.66 16.47 14.20
CA ARG A 390 5.19 17.82 14.37
C ARG A 390 6.41 18.04 13.47
N GLY A 391 6.39 19.14 12.71
CA GLY A 391 7.55 19.61 11.98
C GLY A 391 8.67 20.07 12.93
N ALA A 392 9.91 20.05 12.45
CA ALA A 392 11.02 20.55 13.25
C ALA A 392 10.95 22.08 13.41
N ASP A 393 11.14 22.60 14.62
CA ASP A 393 11.01 24.04 14.92
C ASP A 393 12.05 24.89 14.19
N ALA A 394 11.69 26.09 13.72
CA ALA A 394 12.64 27.02 13.10
C ALA A 394 13.70 27.49 14.12
N GLU A 395 14.97 27.53 13.72
CA GLU A 395 16.07 28.01 14.56
C GLU A 395 17.19 28.64 13.73
N GLY A 396 17.63 29.85 14.13
CA GLY A 396 18.69 30.59 13.42
C GLY A 396 18.30 30.87 11.96
N ALA A 397 19.17 30.52 11.02
CA ALA A 397 18.92 30.65 9.59
C ALA A 397 18.24 29.41 8.95
N GLY A 398 17.82 28.45 9.79
CA GLY A 398 17.12 27.24 9.35
C GLY A 398 15.61 27.38 9.45
N GLY A 399 14.91 27.26 8.32
CA GLY A 399 13.45 27.24 8.25
C GLY A 399 12.89 25.97 8.89
N GLY A 400 11.79 26.12 9.64
CA GLY A 400 11.11 25.00 10.30
C GLY A 400 10.50 24.03 9.30
N GLY A 401 10.49 22.74 9.63
CA GLY A 401 9.80 21.74 8.81
C GLY A 401 8.28 21.88 8.91
N GLY A 402 7.57 21.60 7.81
CA GLY A 402 6.11 21.54 7.82
C GLY A 402 5.61 20.33 8.61
N ALA A 403 4.54 20.48 9.38
CA ALA A 403 3.89 19.33 10.00
C ALA A 403 3.36 18.37 8.93
N GLY A 404 3.40 17.06 9.23
CA GLY A 404 2.75 16.04 8.41
C GLY A 404 1.23 16.25 8.38
N ALA A 405 0.52 15.44 7.60
CA ALA A 405 -0.93 15.56 7.52
C ALA A 405 -1.59 15.45 8.90
N ASP A 406 -2.49 16.39 9.18
CA ASP A 406 -3.36 16.35 10.36
C ASP A 406 -4.53 15.36 10.16
N PRO A 407 -5.43 15.17 11.14
CA PRO A 407 -6.59 14.31 10.95
C PRO A 407 -7.53 14.71 9.80
N SER A 408 -7.49 15.96 9.33
CA SER A 408 -8.24 16.39 8.14
C SER A 408 -7.53 16.04 6.83
N GLY A 409 -6.30 15.52 6.90
CA GLY A 409 -5.48 15.15 5.76
C GLY A 409 -4.62 16.27 5.20
N VAL A 410 -4.59 17.45 5.84
CA VAL A 410 -3.86 18.60 5.30
C VAL A 410 -2.42 18.58 5.80
N ALA A 411 -1.45 18.44 4.89
CA ALA A 411 -0.03 18.58 5.18
C ALA A 411 0.41 20.05 5.10
N GLN A 412 1.38 20.44 5.93
CA GLN A 412 1.83 21.83 6.00
C GLN A 412 3.08 22.09 5.17
N ARG A 413 3.17 23.32 4.66
CA ARG A 413 4.37 23.84 3.98
C ARG A 413 5.52 24.02 4.97
N GLY A 414 6.75 23.82 4.50
CA GLY A 414 7.97 24.20 5.23
C GLY A 414 8.15 25.73 5.34
N GLY A 415 8.88 26.17 6.37
CA GLY A 415 9.21 27.56 6.59
C GLY A 415 10.31 28.07 5.65
N ASP A 416 10.15 29.31 5.18
CA ASP A 416 11.14 30.02 4.37
C ASP A 416 12.35 30.45 5.21
N ALA A 417 13.55 30.31 4.65
CA ALA A 417 14.82 30.78 5.21
C ALA A 417 15.95 30.51 4.20
N ASP A 418 17.14 31.08 4.41
CA ASP A 418 18.38 30.76 3.67
C ASP A 418 18.58 29.25 3.53
N ARG A 419 18.23 28.50 4.58
CA ARG A 419 18.15 27.03 4.56
C ARG A 419 16.75 26.64 4.93
N ALA A 420 15.88 26.57 3.94
CA ALA A 420 14.47 26.38 4.18
C ALA A 420 14.14 24.99 4.76
N GLY A 421 12.98 24.88 5.40
CA GLY A 421 12.46 23.62 5.92
C GLY A 421 11.76 22.78 4.84
N GLY A 422 11.74 21.47 5.02
CA GLY A 422 10.98 20.57 4.15
C GLY A 422 9.47 20.64 4.42
N GLY A 423 8.66 20.33 3.42
CA GLY A 423 7.20 20.22 3.57
C GLY A 423 6.79 18.91 4.23
N GLY A 424 5.65 18.89 4.91
CA GLY A 424 5.10 17.67 5.50
C GLY A 424 4.50 16.71 4.46
N GLY A 425 4.51 15.41 4.75
CA GLY A 425 3.90 14.38 3.89
C GLY A 425 2.38 14.34 4.01
N GLY A 426 1.71 14.11 2.89
CA GLY A 426 0.26 13.94 2.80
C GLY A 426 -0.23 12.68 3.53
N ALA A 427 -1.48 12.70 3.97
CA ALA A 427 -2.18 11.53 4.47
C ALA A 427 -2.42 10.51 3.35
N GLY A 428 -2.41 9.26 3.76
CA GLY A 428 -2.80 8.09 3.00
C GLY A 428 -4.30 7.86 2.98
N ARG A 429 -4.71 6.61 2.76
CA ARG A 429 -6.12 6.22 2.62
C ARG A 429 -6.47 5.04 3.51
N ILE A 430 -7.68 5.04 4.04
CA ILE A 430 -8.27 3.93 4.78
C ILE A 430 -9.59 3.56 4.11
N ARG A 431 -9.77 2.29 3.77
CA ARG A 431 -10.99 1.76 3.17
C ARG A 431 -11.49 0.59 4.00
N ILE A 432 -12.77 0.62 4.35
CA ILE A 432 -13.44 -0.46 5.05
C ILE A 432 -14.58 -0.94 4.16
N VAL A 433 -14.58 -2.23 3.86
CA VAL A 433 -15.59 -2.86 3.01
C VAL A 433 -16.28 -3.98 3.77
N THR A 434 -17.60 -3.88 3.91
CA THR A 434 -18.44 -4.94 4.47
C THR A 434 -19.33 -5.54 3.38
N THR A 435 -19.65 -6.84 3.46
CA THR A 435 -20.65 -7.47 2.57
C THR A 435 -22.06 -7.37 3.15
N ARG A 436 -22.19 -7.28 4.48
CA ARG A 436 -23.48 -7.23 5.19
C ARG A 436 -23.87 -5.84 5.70
N GLY A 437 -22.95 -4.88 5.71
CA GLY A 437 -23.18 -3.59 6.36
C GLY A 437 -23.05 -3.64 7.89
N ASP A 438 -22.55 -4.76 8.41
CA ASP A 438 -22.36 -4.97 9.85
C ASP A 438 -21.00 -4.41 10.28
N GLU A 439 -20.97 -3.10 10.49
CA GLU A 439 -19.80 -2.40 11.03
C GLU A 439 -20.08 -1.72 12.38
N SER A 440 -19.09 -1.77 13.29
CA SER A 440 -19.15 -1.12 14.60
C SER A 440 -17.84 -0.39 14.93
N TYR A 441 -17.94 0.81 15.50
CA TYR A 441 -16.83 1.77 15.62
C TYR A 441 -16.72 2.46 17.00
N GLU A 442 -16.99 1.76 18.11
CA GLU A 442 -17.11 2.42 19.42
C GLU A 442 -16.19 1.79 20.49
N PRO A 443 -15.13 2.49 20.97
CA PRO A 443 -14.59 3.79 20.52
C PRO A 443 -13.44 3.62 19.49
N ALA A 444 -13.70 3.81 18.18
CA ALA A 444 -12.65 3.73 17.15
C ALA A 444 -11.96 5.08 16.89
N THR A 445 -10.66 5.05 16.58
CA THR A 445 -9.91 6.24 16.14
C THR A 445 -9.34 6.06 14.73
N PHE A 446 -9.59 7.03 13.84
CA PHE A 446 -9.13 7.01 12.46
C PHE A 446 -8.24 8.20 12.15
N TYR A 447 -7.09 7.93 11.54
CA TYR A 447 -6.19 8.95 11.01
C TYR A 447 -5.77 8.57 9.58
N PRO A 448 -6.25 9.26 8.55
CA PRO A 448 -7.11 10.44 8.57
C PRO A 448 -8.54 10.16 9.11
N SER A 449 -9.23 11.22 9.53
CA SER A 449 -10.56 11.14 10.13
C SER A 449 -11.62 10.65 9.13
N ARG A 450 -12.66 9.98 9.63
CA ARG A 450 -13.86 9.60 8.86
C ARG A 450 -14.68 10.79 8.36
N ALA A 451 -14.43 11.99 8.89
CA ALA A 451 -15.03 13.22 8.37
C ALA A 451 -14.43 13.67 7.02
N THR A 452 -13.38 12.98 6.55
CA THR A 452 -12.70 13.24 5.28
C THR A 452 -13.02 12.17 4.25
N GLU A 453 -12.79 12.46 2.97
CA GLU A 453 -12.87 11.47 1.88
C GLU A 453 -11.68 10.48 1.86
N LEU A 454 -10.77 10.59 2.83
CA LEU A 454 -9.59 9.73 2.92
C LEU A 454 -9.85 8.44 3.71
N THR A 455 -10.88 8.43 4.56
CA THR A 455 -11.33 7.26 5.29
C THR A 455 -12.76 6.92 4.87
N THR A 456 -12.90 5.97 3.95
CA THR A 456 -14.19 5.63 3.36
C THR A 456 -14.68 4.26 3.84
N VAL A 457 -16.00 4.15 3.96
CA VAL A 457 -16.71 2.89 4.23
C VAL A 457 -17.57 2.59 3.03
N GLY A 458 -17.75 1.34 2.69
CA GLY A 458 -18.84 1.00 1.79
C GLY A 458 -19.14 -0.47 1.76
N MET A 459 -20.24 -0.76 1.11
CA MET A 459 -20.77 -2.11 1.01
C MET A 459 -20.37 -2.69 -0.34
N ARG A 460 -20.02 -3.97 -0.35
CA ARG A 460 -19.89 -4.70 -1.60
C ARG A 460 -21.27 -5.10 -2.09
N THR A 461 -21.60 -4.75 -3.33
CA THR A 461 -22.77 -5.31 -4.00
C THR A 461 -22.52 -6.80 -4.22
N ARG A 462 -23.43 -7.65 -3.72
CA ARG A 462 -23.46 -9.08 -4.05
C ARG A 462 -23.51 -9.22 -5.57
N SER A 463 -22.69 -10.11 -6.11
CA SER A 463 -22.41 -10.22 -7.55
C SER A 463 -23.30 -11.25 -8.21
#